data_AF-A0A821LZ36-F1
#
_entry.id   AF-A0A821LZ36-F1
#
_cell.length_a   1.000
_cell.length_b   1.000
_cell.length_c   1.000
_cell.angle_alpha   90.00
_cell.angle_beta   90.00
_cell.angle_gamma   90.00
#
_symmetry.space_group_name_H-M   'P 1'
#
loop_
_entity.id
_entity.type
_entity.pdbx_description
1 polymer ?
#
loop_
_entity_poly.entity_id
_entity_poly.type
_entity_poly.pdbx_seq_one_letter_code
_entity_poly.pdbx_strand_id
1 'polypeptide(L)'
;DLPKTKVYTWKNDQDNQAIEGILHYPPGKFELKKLPLFILIHGGPHAASLNAFEANWYNWAPIAAVEGWLVLEPNYSGSTGYSDQFVNEIRFQSLSRPTRDIMSAVDNLIKDDIVDPNKLNVGGYSYGGTLTNWLITQTTRFNAALSGSSAIDR
;
A
#
# COMPACT_ATOMS: atom_id res chain seq x y z
N ASP A 1 7.76 -2.57 -22.70
CA ASP A 1 6.60 -1.74 -22.34
C ASP A 1 6.71 -1.25 -20.90
N LEU A 2 6.26 -0.03 -20.64
CA LEU A 2 6.26 0.58 -19.31
C LEU A 2 4.99 0.20 -18.52
N PRO A 3 5.05 0.14 -17.18
CA PRO A 3 3.86 0.06 -16.33
C PRO A 3 2.88 1.20 -16.62
N LYS A 4 1.59 0.94 -16.41
CA LYS A 4 0.55 1.98 -16.42
C LYS A 4 0.08 2.22 -15.00
N THR A 5 -0.04 3.48 -14.61
CA THR A 5 -0.50 3.87 -13.27
C THR A 5 -1.90 4.47 -13.32
N LYS A 6 -2.64 4.35 -12.23
CA LYS A 6 -3.81 5.18 -11.95
C LYS A 6 -3.92 5.45 -10.47
N VAL A 7 -4.52 6.59 -10.12
CA VAL A 7 -4.99 6.81 -8.75
C VAL A 7 -6.12 5.81 -8.48
N TYR A 8 -6.03 5.13 -7.35
CA TYR A 8 -7.07 4.22 -6.86
C TYR A 8 -7.60 4.76 -5.55
N THR A 9 -8.92 4.88 -5.44
CA THR A 9 -9.61 5.37 -4.24
C THR A 9 -10.51 4.27 -3.71
N TRP A 10 -10.49 4.05 -2.41
CA TRP A 10 -11.35 3.09 -1.71
C TRP A 10 -11.94 3.72 -0.46
N LYS A 11 -12.92 3.04 0.13
CA LYS A 11 -13.48 3.43 1.42
C LYS A 11 -12.87 2.58 2.52
N ASN A 12 -12.45 3.24 3.60
CA ASN A 12 -12.16 2.56 4.86
C ASN A 12 -13.44 1.86 5.36
N ASP A 13 -13.31 0.62 5.81
CA ASP A 13 -14.42 -0.25 6.19
C ASP A 13 -15.08 0.15 7.52
N GLN A 14 -14.38 0.88 8.38
CA GLN A 14 -14.87 1.29 9.69
C GLN A 14 -15.62 2.62 9.68
N ASP A 15 -15.12 3.61 8.93
CA ASP A 15 -15.64 4.98 8.96
C ASP A 15 -16.07 5.53 7.58
N ASN A 16 -15.98 4.72 6.53
CA ASN A 16 -16.28 5.10 5.13
C ASN A 16 -15.43 6.26 4.60
N GLN A 17 -14.35 6.64 5.28
CA GLN A 17 -13.45 7.67 4.79
C GLN A 17 -12.83 7.24 3.47
N ALA A 18 -12.81 8.16 2.50
CA ALA A 18 -12.13 7.91 1.23
C ALA A 18 -10.62 7.99 1.45
N ILE A 19 -9.92 6.92 1.09
CA ILE A 19 -8.47 6.82 1.09
C ILE A 19 -8.02 6.63 -0.36
N GLU A 20 -6.84 7.12 -0.71
CA GLU A 20 -6.29 6.92 -2.05
C GLU A 20 -4.87 6.34 -2.03
N GLY A 21 -4.42 5.93 -3.21
CA GLY A 21 -3.08 5.44 -3.45
C GLY A 21 -2.82 5.33 -4.94
N ILE A 22 -1.58 4.96 -5.29
CA ILE A 22 -1.17 4.76 -6.68
C ILE A 22 -1.18 3.27 -6.98
N LEU A 23 -1.88 2.88 -8.05
CA LEU A 23 -1.97 1.50 -8.50
C LEU A 23 -1.18 1.34 -9.81
N HIS A 24 -0.11 0.56 -9.76
CA HIS A 24 0.76 0.26 -10.89
C HIS A 24 0.39 -1.09 -11.49
N TYR A 25 -0.06 -1.08 -12.74
CA TYR A 25 -0.34 -2.29 -13.49
C TYR A 25 0.91 -2.78 -14.24
N PRO A 26 1.12 -4.11 -14.28
CA PRO A 26 2.16 -4.69 -15.11
C PRO A 26 2.00 -4.31 -16.59
N PRO A 27 3.11 -4.23 -17.34
CA PRO A 27 3.05 -4.03 -18.78
C PRO A 27 2.13 -5.04 -19.46
N GLY A 28 1.25 -4.57 -20.35
CA GLY A 28 0.27 -5.40 -21.05
C GLY A 28 -0.89 -5.91 -20.19
N LYS A 29 -0.98 -5.56 -18.89
CA LYS A 29 -2.03 -6.04 -17.97
C LYS A 29 -2.92 -4.93 -17.40
N PHE A 30 -2.98 -3.78 -18.05
CA PHE A 30 -3.79 -2.65 -17.59
C PHE A 30 -5.26 -3.05 -17.44
N GLU A 31 -5.80 -2.85 -16.23
CA GLU A 31 -7.17 -3.22 -15.83
C GLU A 31 -7.53 -4.71 -15.99
N LEU A 32 -6.53 -5.58 -16.13
CA LEU A 32 -6.75 -7.01 -15.97
C LEU A 32 -7.11 -7.34 -14.52
N LYS A 33 -7.89 -8.41 -14.38
CA LYS A 33 -8.43 -8.91 -13.13
C LYS A 33 -7.57 -10.02 -12.54
N LYS A 34 -7.78 -10.30 -11.25
CA LYS A 34 -7.11 -11.38 -10.49
C LYS A 34 -5.59 -11.34 -10.58
N LEU A 35 -5.02 -10.15 -10.52
CA LEU A 35 -3.56 -9.97 -10.54
C LEU A 35 -2.97 -10.28 -9.15
N PRO A 36 -1.71 -10.77 -9.08
CA PRO A 36 -1.00 -10.87 -7.81
C PRO A 36 -0.71 -9.47 -7.27
N LEU A 37 -0.99 -9.21 -6.00
CA LEU A 37 -0.84 -7.90 -5.37
C LEU A 37 0.47 -7.82 -4.58
N PHE A 38 1.20 -6.73 -4.77
CA PHE A 38 2.25 -6.30 -3.87
C PHE A 38 1.92 -4.91 -3.32
N ILE A 39 1.82 -4.78 -2.00
CA ILE A 39 1.59 -3.49 -1.34
C ILE A 39 2.96 -2.93 -0.96
N LEU A 40 3.35 -1.82 -1.58
CA LEU A 40 4.59 -1.12 -1.25
C LEU A 40 4.26 0.11 -0.38
N ILE A 41 4.45 -0.05 0.93
CA ILE A 41 4.14 0.95 1.94
C ILE A 41 5.31 1.94 2.03
N HIS A 42 5.03 3.22 1.82
CA HIS A 42 6.04 4.26 1.99
C HIS A 42 6.47 4.39 3.46
N GLY A 43 7.72 4.80 3.67
CA GLY A 43 8.24 5.19 4.97
C GLY A 43 7.96 6.64 5.33
N GLY A 44 8.24 6.99 6.59
CA GLY A 44 7.78 8.22 7.20
C GLY A 44 6.25 8.24 7.38
N PRO A 45 5.73 8.47 8.60
CA PRO A 45 4.29 8.67 8.72
C PRO A 45 3.83 9.90 7.92
N HIS A 46 4.72 10.90 7.75
CA HIS A 46 4.49 12.14 7.01
C HIS A 46 5.20 12.13 5.64
N ALA A 47 4.75 11.25 4.75
CA ALA A 47 5.14 11.22 3.35
C ALA A 47 3.93 10.84 2.50
N ALA A 48 4.04 10.86 1.18
CA ALA A 48 3.00 10.36 0.29
C ALA A 48 3.60 9.80 -1.00
N SER A 49 2.92 8.81 -1.54
CA SER A 49 3.15 8.26 -2.88
C SER A 49 2.48 9.18 -3.89
N LEU A 50 3.23 9.60 -4.90
CA LEU A 50 2.78 10.52 -5.93
C LEU A 50 2.60 9.77 -7.25
N ASN A 51 1.74 10.28 -8.13
CA ASN A 51 1.69 9.80 -9.51
C ASN A 51 2.90 10.33 -10.31
N ALA A 52 4.09 9.86 -9.93
CA ALA A 52 5.37 10.22 -10.48
C ALA A 52 6.12 8.95 -10.88
N PHE A 53 7.10 9.09 -11.78
CA PHE A 53 7.98 7.99 -12.11
C PHE A 53 9.14 7.93 -11.12
N GLU A 54 9.11 6.94 -10.23
CA GLU A 54 10.18 6.67 -9.25
C GLU A 54 10.71 5.25 -9.43
N ALA A 55 12.02 5.12 -9.64
CA ALA A 55 12.71 3.84 -9.77
C ALA A 55 14.07 3.93 -9.07
N ASN A 56 14.04 3.89 -7.74
CA ASN A 56 15.22 3.98 -6.90
C ASN A 56 15.23 2.86 -5.84
N TRP A 57 16.26 2.81 -5.00
CA TRP A 57 16.44 1.75 -4.01
C TRP A 57 15.33 1.69 -2.95
N TYR A 58 14.61 2.79 -2.75
CA TYR A 58 13.58 2.95 -1.73
C TYR A 58 12.17 2.82 -2.32
N ASN A 59 11.89 3.53 -3.41
CA ASN A 59 10.66 3.39 -4.18
C ASN A 59 10.94 2.73 -5.54
N TRP A 60 10.44 1.51 -5.67
CA TRP A 60 10.66 0.63 -6.82
C TRP A 60 9.36 -0.01 -7.32
N ALA A 61 8.20 0.61 -7.07
CA ALA A 61 6.90 0.12 -7.54
C ALA A 61 6.85 -0.16 -9.05
N PRO A 62 7.40 0.68 -9.94
CA PRO A 62 7.44 0.38 -11.38
C PRO A 62 8.27 -0.87 -11.71
N ILE A 63 9.35 -1.15 -10.96
CA ILE A 63 10.18 -2.34 -11.16
C ILE A 63 9.38 -3.59 -10.75
N ALA A 64 8.72 -3.57 -9.60
CA ALA A 64 7.82 -4.65 -9.19
C ALA A 64 6.68 -4.89 -10.20
N ALA A 65 6.13 -3.81 -10.76
CA ALA A 65 5.10 -3.92 -11.79
C ALA A 65 5.62 -4.59 -13.08
N VAL A 66 6.84 -4.27 -13.51
CA VAL A 66 7.50 -4.95 -14.64
C VAL A 66 7.67 -6.45 -14.37
N GLU A 67 7.96 -6.83 -13.12
CA GLU A 67 8.04 -8.25 -12.70
C GLU A 67 6.68 -8.95 -12.57
N GLY A 68 5.58 -8.27 -12.93
CA GLY A 68 4.26 -8.89 -13.07
C GLY A 68 3.30 -8.70 -11.89
N TRP A 69 3.67 -7.91 -10.89
CA TRP A 69 2.84 -7.56 -9.74
C TRP A 69 1.92 -6.38 -10.04
N LEU A 70 0.66 -6.46 -9.62
CA LEU A 70 -0.11 -5.24 -9.38
C LEU A 70 0.46 -4.60 -8.11
N VAL A 71 0.96 -3.36 -8.19
CA VAL A 71 1.56 -2.70 -7.03
C VAL A 71 0.65 -1.61 -6.52
N LEU A 72 0.28 -1.67 -5.24
CA LEU A 72 -0.41 -0.58 -4.55
C LEU A 72 0.58 0.18 -3.67
N GLU A 73 0.66 1.48 -3.87
CA GLU A 73 1.31 2.42 -2.96
C GLU A 73 0.24 3.24 -2.22
N PRO A 74 -0.17 2.81 -1.00
CA PRO A 74 -1.28 3.44 -0.29
C PRO A 74 -0.84 4.75 0.39
N ASN A 75 -1.66 5.79 0.27
CA ASN A 75 -1.54 7.02 1.07
C ASN A 75 -2.52 6.93 2.23
N TYR A 76 -2.12 6.17 3.25
CA TYR A 76 -2.91 5.92 4.45
C TYR A 76 -3.11 7.20 5.29
N SER A 77 -4.09 7.23 6.21
CA SER A 77 -4.22 8.33 7.18
C SER A 77 -2.88 8.58 7.85
N GLY A 78 -2.41 9.82 7.89
CA GLY A 78 -1.03 10.18 8.26
C GLY A 78 -0.21 10.74 7.10
N SER A 79 -0.43 10.23 5.88
CA SER A 79 0.29 10.68 4.70
C SER A 79 0.07 12.17 4.42
N THR A 80 1.09 12.81 3.85
CA THR A 80 1.07 14.25 3.50
C THR A 80 0.37 14.53 2.17
N GLY A 81 0.07 15.79 1.85
CA GLY A 81 -0.62 16.17 0.62
C GLY A 81 -2.15 16.21 0.75
N TYR A 82 -2.67 15.96 1.95
CA TYR A 82 -4.09 16.05 2.32
C TYR A 82 -4.30 17.14 3.38
N SER A 83 -5.45 17.11 4.07
CA SER A 83 -5.76 18.02 5.16
C SER A 83 -4.94 17.73 6.42
N ASP A 84 -4.79 18.73 7.29
CA ASP A 84 -4.18 18.55 8.61
C ASP A 84 -4.93 17.50 9.44
N GLN A 85 -6.25 17.40 9.27
CA GLN A 85 -7.05 16.38 9.94
C GLN A 85 -6.58 14.98 9.50
N PHE A 86 -6.43 14.74 8.20
CA PHE A 86 -6.00 13.45 7.66
C PHE A 86 -4.61 13.06 8.16
N VAL A 87 -3.67 14.01 8.15
CA VAL A 87 -2.31 13.80 8.67
C VAL A 87 -2.33 13.49 10.17
N ASN A 88 -3.19 14.14 10.94
CA ASN A 88 -3.25 13.96 12.39
C ASN A 88 -4.07 12.75 12.85
N GLU A 89 -4.79 12.06 11.96
CA GLU A 89 -5.58 10.87 12.30
C GLU A 89 -4.74 9.73 12.88
N ILE A 90 -3.43 9.68 12.59
CA ILE A 90 -2.54 8.66 13.17
C ILE A 90 -2.16 8.92 14.63
N ARG A 91 -2.43 10.12 15.17
CA ARG A 91 -2.01 10.46 16.53
C ARG A 91 -2.69 9.50 17.51
N PHE A 92 -1.89 8.92 18.41
CA PHE A 92 -2.30 7.89 19.38
C PHE A 92 -2.76 6.55 18.77
N GLN A 93 -2.69 6.38 17.45
CA GLN A 93 -3.06 5.15 16.74
C GLN A 93 -2.16 4.90 15.52
N SER A 94 -0.86 5.19 15.68
CA SER A 94 0.12 5.25 14.59
C SER A 94 0.24 3.95 13.80
N LEU A 95 0.09 2.79 14.44
CA LEU A 95 0.12 1.50 13.75
C LEU A 95 -1.27 1.04 13.30
N SER A 96 -2.27 1.17 14.17
CA SER A 96 -3.58 0.56 13.93
C SER A 96 -4.41 1.32 12.90
N ARG A 97 -4.32 2.66 12.82
CA ARG A 97 -5.09 3.44 11.84
C ARG A 97 -4.58 3.23 10.40
N PRO A 98 -3.29 3.42 10.08
CA PRO A 98 -2.79 3.15 8.73
C PRO A 98 -3.02 1.71 8.25
N THR A 99 -2.85 0.75 9.16
CA THR A 99 -3.06 -0.67 8.85
C THR A 99 -4.51 -0.96 8.46
N ARG A 100 -5.49 -0.30 9.12
CA ARG A 100 -6.90 -0.40 8.73
C ARG A 100 -7.11 0.14 7.33
N ASP A 101 -6.61 1.34 7.03
CA ASP A 101 -6.73 1.93 5.69
C ASP A 101 -6.17 1.01 4.60
N ILE A 102 -4.99 0.42 4.84
CA ILE A 102 -4.32 -0.51 3.93
C ILE A 102 -5.14 -1.78 3.74
N MET A 103 -5.64 -2.39 4.83
CA MET A 103 -6.43 -3.63 4.73
C MET A 103 -7.78 -3.40 4.07
N SER A 104 -8.43 -2.24 4.30
CA SER A 104 -9.64 -1.87 3.55
C SER A 104 -9.35 -1.78 2.04
N ALA A 105 -8.16 -1.32 1.64
CA ALA A 105 -7.75 -1.29 0.23
C ALA A 105 -7.71 -2.71 -0.35
N VAL A 106 -7.09 -3.64 0.36
CA VAL A 106 -7.00 -5.06 -0.03
C VAL A 106 -8.39 -5.67 -0.19
N ASP A 107 -9.29 -5.40 0.74
CA ASP A 107 -10.65 -5.93 0.70
C ASP A 107 -11.47 -5.37 -0.46
N ASN A 108 -11.34 -4.07 -0.75
CA ASN A 108 -11.99 -3.46 -1.92
C ASN A 108 -11.43 -4.02 -3.23
N LEU A 109 -10.10 -4.15 -3.35
CA LEU A 109 -9.45 -4.74 -4.54
C LEU A 109 -9.90 -6.19 -4.79
N ILE A 110 -10.07 -6.99 -3.74
CA ILE A 110 -10.57 -8.38 -3.85
C ILE A 110 -12.04 -8.38 -4.24
N LYS A 111 -12.85 -7.56 -3.58
CA LYS A 111 -14.29 -7.43 -3.85
C LYS A 111 -14.56 -7.04 -5.32
N ASP A 112 -13.71 -6.18 -5.88
CA ASP A 112 -13.81 -5.72 -7.26
C ASP A 112 -13.19 -6.70 -8.29
N ASP A 113 -12.72 -7.87 -7.83
CA ASP A 113 -12.07 -8.92 -8.62
C ASP A 113 -10.76 -8.44 -9.30
N ILE A 114 -10.14 -7.37 -8.78
CA ILE A 114 -8.90 -6.80 -9.33
C ILE A 114 -7.70 -7.67 -8.93
N VAL A 115 -7.69 -8.22 -7.71
CA VAL A 115 -6.57 -9.00 -7.17
C VAL A 115 -6.97 -10.43 -6.80
N ASP A 116 -6.02 -11.36 -6.95
CA ASP A 116 -6.16 -12.74 -6.48
C ASP A 116 -5.94 -12.79 -4.96
N PRO A 117 -6.96 -13.17 -4.15
CA PRO A 117 -6.84 -13.18 -2.69
C PRO A 117 -5.79 -14.18 -2.16
N ASN A 118 -5.31 -15.11 -2.99
CA ASN A 118 -4.28 -16.08 -2.62
C ASN A 118 -2.87 -15.62 -3.03
N LYS A 119 -2.72 -14.41 -3.59
CA LYS A 119 -1.44 -13.90 -4.09
C LYS A 119 -1.20 -12.48 -3.60
N LEU A 120 -1.12 -12.33 -2.28
CA LEU A 120 -0.96 -11.05 -1.60
C LEU A 120 0.42 -10.98 -0.95
N ASN A 121 1.15 -9.91 -1.22
CA ASN A 121 2.42 -9.59 -0.58
C ASN A 121 2.41 -8.15 -0.09
N VAL A 122 3.22 -7.87 0.94
CA VAL A 122 3.35 -6.53 1.52
C VAL A 122 4.82 -6.22 1.79
N GLY A 123 5.20 -4.96 1.73
CA GLY A 123 6.52 -4.54 2.14
C GLY A 123 6.70 -3.05 2.21
N GLY A 124 7.79 -2.63 2.82
CA GLY A 124 8.16 -1.22 2.91
C GLY A 124 9.46 -1.01 3.67
N TYR A 125 9.95 0.23 3.61
CA TYR A 125 11.13 0.67 4.33
C TYR A 125 10.78 1.68 5.42
N SER A 126 11.61 1.76 6.47
CA SER A 126 11.42 2.68 7.59
C SER A 126 10.04 2.46 8.24
N TYR A 127 9.21 3.51 8.34
CA TYR A 127 7.85 3.40 8.84
C TYR A 127 6.99 2.37 8.07
N GLY A 128 7.19 2.24 6.76
CA GLY A 128 6.51 1.21 5.96
C GLY A 128 6.96 -0.20 6.33
N GLY A 129 8.22 -0.37 6.75
CA GLY A 129 8.72 -1.62 7.34
C GLY A 129 8.09 -1.89 8.71
N THR A 130 7.94 -0.86 9.56
CA THR A 130 7.24 -0.98 10.85
C THR A 130 5.77 -1.35 10.65
N LEU A 131 5.06 -0.74 9.68
CA LEU A 131 3.69 -1.10 9.33
C LEU A 131 3.61 -2.50 8.74
N THR A 132 4.59 -2.93 7.92
CA THR A 132 4.68 -4.30 7.42
C THR A 132 4.77 -5.31 8.56
N ASN A 133 5.66 -5.06 9.54
CA ASN A 133 5.79 -5.91 10.72
C ASN A 133 4.48 -5.97 11.50
N TRP A 134 3.81 -4.83 11.71
CA TRP A 134 2.53 -4.80 12.40
C TRP A 134 1.45 -5.58 11.65
N LEU A 135 1.30 -5.37 10.33
CA LEU A 135 0.31 -6.03 9.48
C LEU A 135 0.39 -7.56 9.61
N ILE A 136 1.59 -8.13 9.52
CA ILE A 136 1.75 -9.60 9.57
C ILE A 136 1.49 -10.19 10.97
N THR A 137 1.42 -9.39 12.02
CA THR A 137 0.93 -9.87 13.33
C THR A 137 -0.59 -9.78 13.45
N GLN A 138 -1.27 -9.01 12.59
CA GLN A 138 -2.73 -8.86 12.59
C GLN A 138 -3.44 -9.83 11.64
N THR A 139 -2.73 -10.39 10.65
CA THR A 139 -3.34 -11.25 9.63
C THR A 139 -2.35 -12.25 9.03
N THR A 140 -2.88 -13.35 8.50
CA THR A 140 -2.13 -14.41 7.81
C THR A 140 -2.31 -14.38 6.29
N ARG A 141 -2.95 -13.33 5.74
CA ARG A 141 -3.32 -13.24 4.32
C ARG A 141 -2.14 -13.02 3.37
N PHE A 142 -0.98 -12.58 3.87
CA PHE A 142 0.18 -12.28 3.05
C PHE A 142 1.09 -13.50 2.92
N ASN A 143 1.47 -13.85 1.68
CA ASN A 143 2.38 -14.95 1.39
C ASN A 143 3.84 -14.59 1.68
N ALA A 144 4.19 -13.31 1.56
CA ALA A 144 5.51 -12.78 1.88
C ALA A 144 5.41 -11.35 2.42
N ALA A 145 6.40 -10.98 3.24
CA ALA A 145 6.53 -9.66 3.82
C ALA A 145 7.98 -9.17 3.75
N LEU A 146 8.17 -7.93 3.26
CA LEU A 146 9.49 -7.29 3.17
C LEU A 146 9.57 -6.12 4.16
N SER A 147 10.41 -6.26 5.19
CA SER A 147 10.62 -5.23 6.21
C SER A 147 12.04 -4.68 6.13
N GLY A 148 12.17 -3.45 5.61
CA GLY A 148 13.45 -2.75 5.51
C GLY A 148 13.60 -1.66 6.58
N SER A 149 14.71 -1.65 7.33
CA SER A 149 15.03 -0.59 8.31
C SER A 149 13.88 -0.21 9.25
N SER A 150 13.08 -1.19 9.69
CA SER A 150 11.93 -0.96 10.56
C SER A 150 12.36 -0.58 11.97
N ALA A 151 11.62 0.34 12.59
CA ALA A 151 11.73 0.55 14.02
C ALA A 151 11.03 -0.61 14.72
N ILE A 152 11.79 -1.34 15.55
CA ILE A 152 11.32 -2.41 16.43
C ILE A 152 11.83 -2.11 17.84
N ASP A 153 10.98 -2.29 18.84
CA ASP A 153 11.38 -2.22 20.25
C ASP A 153 11.28 -3.62 20.86
N ARG A 154 12.15 -3.93 21.82
CA ARG A 154 12.23 -5.25 22.49
C ARG A 154 11.69 -5.20 23.90
#